data_AF-A0A0T6LRA0-F1
#
_entry.id   AF-A0A0T6LRA0-F1
#
_cell.length_a   1.000
_cell.length_b   1.000
_cell.length_c   1.000
_cell.angle_alpha   90.00
_cell.angle_beta   90.00
_cell.angle_gamma   90.00
#
_symmetry.space_group_name_H-M   'P 1'
#
loop_
_entity.id
_entity.type
_entity.pdbx_description
1 polymer ?
#
loop_
_entity_poly.entity_id
_entity_poly.type
_entity_poly.pdbx_seq_one_letter_code
_entity_poly.pdbx_strand_id
1 'polypeptide(L)'
;MGSEETARENDGSEDSDVFLDVPVVKVDEIDLEVRDLRARVSLRAEVLDLVKLHVGADVGLGETKLTIKGVEAQALLKVRLDNVAAIVERVLQTLDNNPQILDRLAATAESAVGHVAGGAEKATSQLGQGAGKAVGEVGQGAGKAVGEVGEGAGDAASQVGEGAGKAVGQVGEGAGEATSQVGQGAGKAAGEVGEGAGDAASQVGEGAGKAAGEAGDTAKEAGDTAKGAGEATTGDEGRPP
;
A
#
# COMPACT_ATOMS: atom_id res chain seq x y z
N MET A 1 -53.30 34.18 -81.92
CA MET A 1 -52.74 35.24 -81.04
C MET A 1 -53.70 35.30 -79.86
N GLY A 2 -53.38 34.68 -78.72
CA GLY A 2 -52.29 35.08 -77.82
C GLY A 2 -52.77 36.35 -77.12
N SER A 3 -53.03 36.39 -75.81
CA SER A 3 -52.18 35.87 -74.75
C SER A 3 -53.00 35.65 -73.47
N GLU A 4 -52.63 34.59 -72.74
CA GLU A 4 -53.02 34.32 -71.37
C GLU A 4 -52.71 35.51 -70.44
N GLU A 5 -53.71 35.97 -69.70
CA GLU A 5 -53.55 36.89 -68.59
C GLU A 5 -53.28 36.06 -67.33
N THR A 6 -52.01 36.00 -66.96
CA THR A 6 -51.50 35.32 -65.77
C THR A 6 -52.12 35.91 -64.52
N ALA A 7 -52.92 35.13 -63.81
CA ALA A 7 -53.32 35.40 -62.44
C ALA A 7 -52.05 35.46 -61.56
N ARG A 8 -51.72 36.65 -61.06
CA ARG A 8 -50.78 36.80 -59.94
C ARG A 8 -51.52 36.38 -58.68
N GLU A 9 -51.22 35.17 -58.21
CA GLU A 9 -51.49 34.69 -56.86
C GLU A 9 -50.70 35.57 -55.89
N ASN A 10 -51.39 36.50 -55.23
CA ASN A 10 -50.81 37.36 -54.22
C ASN A 10 -50.67 36.53 -52.93
N ASP A 11 -49.46 36.04 -52.71
CA ASP A 11 -49.06 35.23 -51.57
C ASP A 11 -49.26 36.02 -50.26
N GLY A 12 -50.15 35.53 -49.39
CA GLY A 12 -50.41 36.10 -48.07
C GLY A 12 -49.28 35.78 -47.08
N SER A 13 -48.04 36.12 -47.43
CA SER A 13 -46.83 35.96 -46.62
C SER A 13 -46.41 37.25 -45.90
N GLU A 14 -47.05 38.39 -46.17
CA GLU A 14 -46.58 39.68 -45.63
C GLU A 14 -47.08 40.01 -44.21
N ASP A 15 -48.04 39.25 -43.65
CA ASP A 15 -48.73 39.62 -42.40
C ASP A 15 -48.81 38.48 -41.35
N SER A 16 -48.05 37.38 -41.51
CA SER A 16 -48.04 36.28 -40.55
C SER A 16 -46.67 36.14 -39.88
N ASP A 17 -46.62 36.16 -38.55
CA ASP A 17 -45.36 36.01 -37.80
C ASP A 17 -44.80 34.58 -37.89
N VAL A 18 -45.69 33.58 -38.00
CA VAL A 18 -45.31 32.18 -38.18
C VAL A 18 -46.07 31.62 -39.37
N PHE A 19 -45.33 31.16 -40.37
CA PHE A 19 -45.85 30.48 -41.56
C PHE A 19 -45.16 29.13 -41.68
N LEU A 20 -45.95 28.06 -41.64
CA LEU A 20 -45.49 26.68 -41.82
C LEU A 20 -46.28 26.07 -42.98
N ASP A 21 -45.62 25.89 -44.11
CA ASP A 21 -46.13 25.20 -45.29
C ASP A 21 -45.56 23.78 -45.33
N VAL A 22 -46.44 22.80 -45.17
CA VAL A 22 -46.08 21.38 -45.27
C VAL A 22 -46.41 20.94 -46.70
N PRO A 23 -45.40 20.53 -47.48
CA PRO A 23 -45.61 20.13 -48.87
C PRO A 23 -46.56 18.93 -48.97
N VAL A 24 -47.18 18.76 -50.14
CA VAL A 24 -48.08 17.65 -50.42
C VAL A 24 -47.37 16.31 -50.17
N VAL A 25 -47.80 15.60 -49.13
CA VAL A 25 -47.37 14.25 -48.81
C VAL A 25 -48.27 13.28 -49.55
N LYS A 26 -47.69 12.49 -50.46
CA LYS A 26 -48.40 11.43 -51.18
C LYS A 26 -48.07 10.07 -50.56
N VAL A 27 -49.11 9.30 -50.28
CA VAL A 27 -49.04 7.92 -49.83
C VAL A 27 -49.75 7.07 -50.88
N ASP A 28 -48.99 6.20 -51.53
CA ASP A 28 -49.52 5.43 -52.66
C ASP A 28 -50.59 4.41 -52.24
N GLU A 29 -50.44 3.81 -51.04
CA GLU A 29 -51.35 2.78 -50.54
C GLU A 29 -51.32 2.67 -49.01
N ILE A 30 -52.49 2.61 -48.38
CA ILE A 30 -52.70 2.31 -46.96
C ILE A 30 -53.52 1.02 -46.88
N ASP A 31 -52.89 -0.05 -46.40
CA ASP A 31 -53.54 -1.33 -46.14
C ASP A 31 -53.99 -1.42 -44.68
N LEU A 32 -55.30 -1.53 -44.46
CA LEU A 32 -55.95 -1.72 -43.17
C LEU A 32 -56.53 -3.14 -43.13
N GLU A 33 -55.96 -4.02 -42.32
CA GLU A 33 -56.50 -5.37 -42.12
C GLU A 33 -57.30 -5.40 -40.83
N VAL A 34 -58.62 -5.51 -40.94
CA VAL A 34 -59.55 -5.53 -39.81
C VAL A 34 -60.09 -6.94 -39.66
N ARG A 35 -59.81 -7.54 -38.51
CA ARG A 35 -60.34 -8.85 -38.13
C ARG A 35 -61.51 -8.70 -37.16
N ASP A 36 -62.49 -9.58 -37.31
CA ASP A 36 -63.66 -9.74 -36.46
C ASP A 36 -64.49 -8.47 -36.26
N LEU A 37 -64.68 -7.68 -37.32
CA LEU A 37 -65.50 -6.47 -37.27
C LEU A 37 -66.97 -6.84 -37.08
N ARG A 38 -67.49 -6.60 -35.88
CA ARG A 38 -68.90 -6.81 -35.55
C ARG A 38 -69.63 -5.48 -35.45
N ALA A 39 -70.65 -5.31 -36.27
CA ALA A 39 -71.60 -4.22 -36.20
C ALA A 39 -72.97 -4.80 -35.81
N ARG A 40 -73.69 -4.12 -34.92
CA ARG A 40 -75.06 -4.50 -34.55
C ARG A 40 -76.01 -3.39 -34.95
N VAL A 41 -77.04 -3.75 -35.70
CA VAL A 41 -78.08 -2.82 -36.14
C VAL A 41 -79.39 -3.31 -35.56
N SER A 42 -80.01 -2.52 -34.69
CA SER A 42 -81.30 -2.84 -34.09
C SER A 42 -82.32 -1.77 -34.45
N LEU A 43 -83.43 -2.19 -35.06
CA LEU A 43 -84.60 -1.36 -35.35
C LEU A 43 -85.73 -1.75 -34.40
N ARG A 44 -86.21 -0.77 -33.63
CA ARG A 44 -87.36 -0.91 -32.72
C ARG A 44 -88.46 0.01 -33.21
N ALA A 45 -89.63 -0.56 -33.49
CA ALA A 45 -90.82 0.18 -33.91
C ALA A 45 -92.02 -0.24 -33.06
N GLU A 46 -92.72 0.74 -32.48
CA GLU A 46 -93.94 0.51 -31.70
C GLU A 46 -95.07 1.31 -32.37
N VAL A 47 -96.14 0.63 -32.80
CA VAL A 47 -97.27 1.25 -33.52
C VAL A 47 -98.53 1.02 -32.70
N LEU A 48 -98.93 2.07 -31.96
CA LEU A 48 -100.02 2.08 -30.98
C LEU A 48 -99.85 0.97 -29.91
N ASP A 49 -100.77 0.88 -28.95
CA ASP A 49 -100.73 -0.15 -27.91
C ASP A 49 -100.96 -1.59 -28.43
N LEU A 50 -100.99 -1.77 -29.75
CA LEU A 50 -101.41 -3.00 -30.42
C LEU A 50 -100.26 -3.81 -31.02
N VAL A 51 -99.16 -3.18 -31.46
CA VAL A 51 -98.01 -3.92 -32.06
C VAL A 51 -96.66 -3.32 -31.66
N LYS A 52 -95.79 -4.17 -31.11
CA LYS A 52 -94.38 -3.87 -30.82
C LYS A 52 -93.48 -4.77 -31.66
N LEU A 53 -92.64 -4.16 -32.49
CA LEU A 53 -91.74 -4.85 -33.40
C LEU A 53 -90.28 -4.53 -33.05
N HIS A 54 -89.51 -5.57 -32.77
CA HIS A 54 -88.08 -5.49 -32.53
C HIS A 54 -87.36 -6.36 -33.56
N VAL A 55 -86.53 -5.73 -34.38
CA VAL A 55 -85.70 -6.42 -35.36
C VAL A 55 -84.25 -6.05 -35.08
N GLY A 56 -83.47 -7.02 -34.61
CA GLY A 56 -82.02 -6.91 -34.48
C GLY A 56 -81.31 -7.69 -35.57
N ALA A 57 -80.26 -7.12 -36.14
CA ALA A 57 -79.33 -7.78 -37.04
C ALA A 57 -77.91 -7.58 -36.51
N ASP A 58 -77.25 -8.69 -36.18
CA ASP A 58 -75.83 -8.71 -35.87
C ASP A 58 -75.06 -9.03 -37.16
N VAL A 59 -74.22 -8.10 -37.60
CA VAL A 59 -73.39 -8.23 -38.81
C VAL A 59 -71.95 -8.43 -38.36
N GLY A 60 -71.40 -9.61 -38.61
CA GLY A 60 -69.99 -9.90 -38.38
C GLY A 60 -69.24 -9.98 -39.71
N LEU A 61 -68.09 -9.33 -39.79
CA LEU A 61 -67.12 -9.42 -40.87
C LEU A 61 -65.86 -10.04 -40.28
N GLY A 62 -65.54 -11.28 -40.66
CA GLY A 62 -64.47 -12.07 -40.03
C GLY A 62 -63.06 -11.54 -40.32
N GLU A 63 -62.72 -11.31 -41.57
CA GLU A 63 -61.45 -10.69 -41.95
C GLU A 63 -61.69 -9.81 -43.16
N THR A 64 -61.40 -8.52 -43.02
CA THR A 64 -61.60 -7.52 -44.06
C THR A 64 -60.30 -6.78 -44.28
N LYS A 65 -59.77 -6.89 -45.49
CA LYS A 65 -58.67 -6.05 -45.95
C LYS A 65 -59.24 -4.82 -46.65
N LEU A 66 -58.97 -3.64 -46.12
CA LEU A 66 -59.31 -2.34 -46.68
C LEU A 66 -58.05 -1.67 -47.19
N THR A 67 -57.93 -1.54 -48.51
CA THR A 67 -56.80 -0.90 -49.16
C THR A 67 -57.23 0.48 -49.67
N ILE A 68 -56.63 1.55 -49.14
CA ILE A 68 -56.84 2.93 -49.58
C ILE A 68 -55.67 3.33 -50.47
N LYS A 69 -55.89 3.59 -51.76
CA LYS A 69 -54.83 3.99 -52.70
C LYS A 69 -54.83 5.49 -52.94
N GLY A 70 -53.65 6.08 -53.04
CA GLY A 70 -53.43 7.47 -53.41
C GLY A 70 -53.98 8.46 -52.38
N VAL A 71 -53.40 8.50 -51.18
CA VAL A 71 -53.69 9.52 -50.18
C VAL A 71 -52.73 10.69 -50.36
N GLU A 72 -53.26 11.87 -50.64
CA GLU A 72 -52.47 13.10 -50.69
C GLU A 72 -52.91 14.02 -49.55
N ALA A 73 -51.96 14.49 -48.74
CA ALA A 73 -52.21 15.38 -47.61
C ALA A 73 -51.29 16.59 -47.68
N GLN A 74 -51.86 17.79 -47.55
CA GLN A 74 -51.14 19.05 -47.44
C GLN A 74 -51.61 19.79 -46.21
N ALA A 75 -50.71 20.48 -45.50
CA ALA A 75 -51.06 21.29 -44.35
C ALA A 75 -50.40 22.66 -44.44
N LEU A 76 -51.17 23.72 -44.26
CA LEU A 76 -50.69 25.09 -44.24
C LEU A 76 -51.12 25.73 -42.93
N LEU A 77 -50.15 26.16 -42.12
CA LEU A 77 -50.38 26.83 -40.85
C LEU A 77 -49.84 28.26 -40.91
N LYS A 78 -50.76 29.22 -40.83
CA LYS A 78 -50.46 30.66 -40.70
C LYS A 78 -50.89 31.13 -39.32
N VAL A 79 -49.99 31.69 -38.53
CA VAL A 79 -50.26 32.22 -37.20
C VAL A 79 -49.78 33.65 -37.08
N ARG A 80 -50.62 34.50 -36.51
CA ARG A 80 -50.28 35.86 -36.07
C ARG A 80 -50.12 35.88 -34.56
N LEU A 81 -49.03 36.49 -34.08
CA LEU A 81 -48.61 36.52 -32.69
C LEU A 81 -48.87 37.87 -32.01
N ASP A 82 -49.69 38.75 -32.61
CA ASP A 82 -50.10 40.04 -32.04
C ASP A 82 -50.50 39.95 -30.56
N ASN A 83 -51.24 38.88 -30.21
CA ASN A 83 -51.69 38.63 -28.83
C ASN A 83 -50.55 38.18 -27.90
N VAL A 84 -49.52 37.50 -28.42
CA VAL A 84 -48.37 37.04 -27.62
C VAL A 84 -47.48 38.22 -27.24
N ALA A 85 -47.26 39.16 -28.17
CA ALA A 85 -46.55 40.40 -27.88
C ALA A 85 -47.26 41.21 -26.77
N ALA A 86 -48.59 41.34 -26.84
CA ALA A 86 -49.39 42.00 -25.81
C ALA A 86 -49.32 41.27 -24.45
N ILE A 87 -49.23 39.94 -24.44
CA ILE A 87 -49.04 39.16 -23.21
C ILE A 87 -47.67 39.45 -22.60
N VAL A 88 -46.59 39.46 -23.40
CA VAL A 88 -45.23 39.75 -22.91
C VAL A 88 -45.15 41.18 -22.36
N GLU A 89 -45.70 42.16 -23.07
CA GLU A 89 -45.75 43.55 -22.60
C GLU A 89 -46.52 43.67 -21.28
N ARG A 90 -47.65 42.98 -21.14
CA ARG A 90 -48.42 42.94 -19.88
C ARG A 90 -47.65 42.27 -18.75
N VAL A 91 -46.87 41.22 -19.03
CA VAL A 91 -46.01 40.58 -18.02
C VAL A 91 -44.89 41.53 -17.59
N LEU A 92 -44.23 42.21 -18.53
CA LEU A 92 -43.19 43.20 -18.24
C LEU A 92 -43.75 44.38 -17.45
N GLN A 93 -44.90 44.94 -17.84
CA GLN A 93 -45.61 45.95 -17.04
C GLN A 93 -46.00 45.43 -15.64
N THR A 94 -46.39 44.16 -15.53
CA THR A 94 -46.72 43.58 -14.22
C THR A 94 -45.47 43.48 -13.35
N LEU A 95 -44.32 43.13 -13.91
CA LEU A 95 -43.04 43.12 -13.20
C LEU A 95 -42.58 44.53 -12.82
N ASP A 96 -42.70 45.49 -13.74
CA ASP A 96 -42.34 46.90 -13.51
C ASP A 96 -43.20 47.54 -12.41
N ASN A 97 -44.50 47.22 -12.39
CA ASN A 97 -45.42 47.70 -11.36
C ASN A 97 -45.32 46.93 -10.04
N ASN A 98 -44.59 45.81 -10.01
CA ASN A 98 -44.44 44.97 -8.82
C ASN A 98 -42.97 44.56 -8.61
N PRO A 99 -42.06 45.53 -8.38
CA PRO A 99 -40.63 45.26 -8.18
C PRO A 99 -40.36 44.35 -6.98
N GLN A 100 -41.26 44.32 -5.98
CA GLN A 100 -41.19 43.40 -4.84
C GLN A 100 -41.11 41.91 -5.22
N ILE A 101 -41.55 41.53 -6.44
CA ILE A 101 -41.41 40.15 -6.94
C ILE A 101 -39.93 39.83 -7.18
N LEU A 102 -39.18 40.80 -7.74
CA LEU A 102 -37.75 40.67 -7.99
C LEU A 102 -36.97 40.63 -6.68
N ASP A 103 -37.33 41.47 -5.71
CA ASP A 103 -36.68 41.48 -4.39
C ASP A 103 -36.83 40.15 -3.65
N ARG A 104 -38.03 39.55 -3.69
CA ARG A 104 -38.27 38.23 -3.09
C ARG A 104 -37.51 37.13 -3.80
N LEU A 105 -37.44 37.19 -5.12
CA LEU A 105 -36.68 36.22 -5.91
C LEU A 105 -35.17 36.36 -5.64
N ALA A 106 -34.66 37.60 -5.58
CA ALA A 106 -33.27 37.90 -5.24
C ALA A 106 -32.93 37.43 -3.82
N ALA A 107 -33.77 37.73 -2.82
CA ALA A 107 -33.57 37.27 -1.45
C ALA A 107 -33.60 35.73 -1.32
N THR A 108 -34.47 35.06 -2.10
CA THR A 108 -34.52 33.60 -2.16
C THR A 108 -33.26 33.03 -2.80
N ALA A 109 -32.78 33.65 -3.89
CA ALA A 109 -31.55 33.26 -4.56
C ALA A 109 -30.33 33.49 -3.66
N GLU A 110 -30.22 34.63 -2.98
CA GLU A 110 -29.16 34.92 -2.01
C GLU A 110 -29.18 33.93 -0.84
N SER A 111 -30.35 33.58 -0.31
CA SER A 111 -30.47 32.58 0.74
C SER A 111 -30.01 31.20 0.25
N ALA A 112 -30.41 30.79 -0.95
CA ALA A 112 -29.97 29.54 -1.55
C ALA A 112 -28.45 29.52 -1.75
N VAL A 113 -27.88 30.61 -2.28
CA VAL A 113 -26.42 30.77 -2.44
C VAL A 113 -25.71 30.76 -1.09
N GLY A 114 -26.23 31.44 -0.07
CA GLY A 114 -25.67 31.46 1.28
C GLY A 114 -25.69 30.08 1.95
N HIS A 115 -26.75 29.31 1.76
CA HIS A 115 -26.81 27.92 2.25
C HIS A 115 -25.80 27.01 1.55
N VAL A 116 -25.65 27.14 0.23
CA VAL A 116 -24.67 26.37 -0.54
C VAL A 116 -23.25 26.77 -0.14
N ALA A 117 -22.95 28.08 -0.04
CA ALA A 117 -21.65 28.59 0.35
C ALA A 117 -21.29 28.18 1.79
N GLY A 118 -22.19 28.37 2.75
CA GLY A 118 -21.97 27.95 4.13
C GLY A 118 -21.88 26.44 4.30
N GLY A 119 -22.61 25.67 3.48
CA GLY A 119 -22.48 24.22 3.41
C GLY A 119 -21.12 23.79 2.86
N ALA A 120 -20.65 24.43 1.79
CA ALA A 120 -19.34 24.20 1.21
C ALA A 120 -18.23 24.52 2.23
N GLU A 121 -18.23 25.70 2.85
CA GLU A 121 -17.24 26.08 3.87
C GLU A 121 -17.16 25.07 5.03
N LYS A 122 -18.31 24.61 5.54
CA LYS A 122 -18.34 23.58 6.58
C LYS A 122 -17.73 22.27 6.10
N ALA A 123 -18.05 21.83 4.90
CA ALA A 123 -17.48 20.63 4.31
C ALA A 123 -15.96 20.76 4.15
N THR A 124 -15.46 21.89 3.64
CA THR A 124 -14.01 22.14 3.51
C THR A 124 -13.33 22.19 4.87
N SER A 125 -13.95 22.80 5.88
CA SER A 125 -13.41 22.86 7.25
C SER A 125 -13.34 21.47 7.89
N GLN A 126 -14.39 20.66 7.76
CA GLN A 126 -14.41 19.28 8.25
C GLN A 126 -13.36 18.42 7.55
N LEU A 127 -13.22 18.57 6.23
CA LEU A 127 -12.19 17.88 5.44
C LEU A 127 -10.78 18.28 5.92
N GLY A 128 -10.54 19.58 6.12
CA GLY A 128 -9.26 20.09 6.61
C GLY A 128 -8.91 19.56 8.00
N GLN A 129 -9.88 19.52 8.93
CA GLN A 129 -9.69 18.94 10.26
C GLN A 129 -9.44 17.43 10.20
N GLY A 130 -10.18 16.70 9.36
CA GLY A 130 -9.99 15.26 9.17
C GLY A 130 -8.61 14.94 8.58
N ALA A 131 -8.20 15.66 7.55
CA ALA A 131 -6.89 15.53 6.94
C ALA A 131 -5.76 15.86 7.94
N GLY A 132 -5.91 16.94 8.72
CA GLY A 132 -4.94 17.31 9.76
C GLY A 132 -4.79 16.23 10.83
N LYS A 133 -5.89 15.63 11.28
CA LYS A 133 -5.86 14.50 12.23
C LYS A 133 -5.15 13.28 11.64
N ALA A 134 -5.51 12.88 10.41
CA ALA A 134 -4.88 11.73 9.75
C ALA A 134 -3.37 11.92 9.59
N VAL A 135 -2.92 13.11 9.18
CA VAL A 135 -1.48 13.44 9.09
C VAL A 135 -0.83 13.38 10.47
N GLY A 136 -1.49 13.89 11.51
CA GLY A 136 -1.00 13.82 12.88
C GLY A 136 -0.84 12.38 13.39
N GLU A 137 -1.82 11.52 13.14
CA GLU A 137 -1.78 10.10 13.51
C GLU A 137 -0.67 9.35 12.78
N VAL A 138 -0.51 9.57 11.47
CA VAL A 138 0.58 8.99 10.68
C VAL A 138 1.94 9.47 11.21
N GLY A 139 2.08 10.75 11.51
CA GLY A 139 3.31 11.31 12.07
C GLY A 139 3.68 10.70 13.43
N GLN A 140 2.69 10.53 14.32
CA GLN A 140 2.90 9.86 15.61
C GLN A 140 3.25 8.38 15.45
N GLY A 141 2.56 7.66 14.57
CA GLY A 141 2.84 6.26 14.27
C GLY A 141 4.25 6.06 13.72
N ALA A 142 4.65 6.89 12.75
CA ALA A 142 6.00 6.87 12.20
C ALA A 142 7.07 7.20 13.26
N GLY A 143 6.82 8.21 14.11
CA GLY A 143 7.73 8.56 15.20
C GLY A 143 7.93 7.43 16.21
N LYS A 144 6.85 6.74 16.59
CA LYS A 144 6.91 5.56 17.46
C LYS A 144 7.70 4.42 16.82
N ALA A 145 7.40 4.09 15.57
CA ALA A 145 8.10 3.02 14.85
C ALA A 145 9.62 3.29 14.75
N VAL A 146 10.01 4.53 14.46
CA VAL A 146 11.43 4.93 14.45
C VAL A 146 12.05 4.81 15.83
N GLY A 147 11.34 5.20 16.89
CA GLY A 147 11.78 5.04 18.27
C GLY A 147 12.03 3.58 18.65
N GLU A 148 11.06 2.70 18.38
CA GLU A 148 11.16 1.25 18.66
C GLU A 148 12.32 0.60 17.90
N VAL A 149 12.52 0.97 16.62
CA VAL A 149 13.67 0.49 15.84
C VAL A 149 14.99 0.98 16.43
N GLY A 150 15.05 2.24 16.88
CA GLY A 150 16.23 2.81 17.52
C GLY A 150 16.60 2.09 18.83
N GLU A 151 15.60 1.82 19.69
CA GLU A 151 15.78 1.06 20.93
C GLU A 151 16.25 -0.37 20.63
N GLY A 152 15.57 -1.09 19.74
CA GLY A 152 15.95 -2.45 19.37
C GLY A 152 17.36 -2.54 18.77
N ALA A 153 17.77 -1.55 17.97
CA ALA A 153 19.14 -1.47 17.44
C ALA A 153 20.17 -1.19 18.55
N GLY A 154 19.84 -0.33 19.51
CA GLY A 154 20.69 -0.04 20.68
C GLY A 154 20.89 -1.26 21.59
N ASP A 155 19.82 -2.01 21.84
CA ASP A 155 19.85 -3.24 22.63
C ASP A 155 20.69 -4.32 21.93
N ALA A 156 20.51 -4.50 20.63
CA ALA A 156 21.31 -5.44 19.84
C ALA A 156 22.81 -5.09 19.87
N ALA A 157 23.13 -3.80 19.72
CA ALA A 157 24.51 -3.32 19.80
C ALA A 157 25.13 -3.57 21.18
N SER A 158 24.37 -3.34 22.27
CA SER A 158 24.82 -3.62 23.63
C SER A 158 25.09 -5.11 23.87
N GLN A 159 24.19 -5.99 23.43
CA GLN A 159 24.37 -7.44 23.56
C GLN A 159 25.61 -7.94 22.81
N VAL A 160 25.85 -7.42 21.60
CA VAL A 160 27.07 -7.72 20.83
C VAL A 160 28.32 -7.24 21.57
N GLY A 161 28.29 -6.02 22.12
CA GLY A 161 29.40 -5.46 22.90
C GLY A 161 29.73 -6.31 24.14
N GLU A 162 28.70 -6.71 24.89
CA GLU A 162 28.88 -7.59 26.06
C GLU A 162 29.41 -8.98 25.68
N GLY A 163 28.86 -9.58 24.60
CA GLY A 163 29.32 -10.87 24.11
C GLY A 163 30.77 -10.84 23.66
N ALA A 164 31.17 -9.79 22.92
CA ALA A 164 32.55 -9.57 22.51
C ALA A 164 33.47 -9.35 23.73
N GLY A 165 33.04 -8.56 24.71
CA GLY A 165 33.80 -8.33 25.94
C GLY A 165 34.04 -9.61 26.74
N LYS A 166 33.00 -10.44 26.90
CA LYS A 166 33.10 -11.76 27.55
C LYS A 166 34.05 -12.69 26.81
N ALA A 167 33.95 -12.76 25.48
CA ALA A 167 34.84 -13.59 24.67
C ALA A 167 36.31 -13.17 24.79
N VAL A 168 36.59 -11.86 24.74
CA VAL A 168 37.94 -11.32 24.96
C VAL A 168 38.45 -11.65 26.36
N GLY A 169 37.59 -11.51 27.38
CA GLY A 169 37.93 -11.88 28.77
C GLY A 169 38.33 -13.35 28.90
N GLN A 170 37.52 -14.27 28.36
CA GLN A 170 37.81 -15.71 28.38
C GLN A 170 39.11 -16.07 27.66
N VAL A 171 39.37 -15.43 26.51
CA VAL A 171 40.63 -15.63 25.78
C VAL A 171 41.82 -15.12 26.59
N GLY A 172 41.69 -13.96 27.25
CA GLY A 172 42.73 -13.41 28.12
C GLY A 172 43.03 -14.31 29.32
N GLU A 173 42.00 -14.81 30.00
CA GLU A 173 42.13 -15.76 31.10
C GLU A 173 42.81 -17.06 30.65
N GLY A 174 42.32 -17.68 29.57
CA GLY A 174 42.91 -18.92 29.03
C GLY A 174 44.37 -18.74 28.59
N ALA A 175 44.72 -17.60 27.99
CA ALA A 175 46.10 -17.28 27.65
C ALA A 175 46.99 -17.08 28.89
N GLY A 176 46.45 -16.46 29.95
CA GLY A 176 47.14 -16.29 31.22
C GLY A 176 47.39 -17.63 31.93
N GLU A 177 46.38 -18.50 31.98
CA GLU A 177 46.51 -19.86 32.54
C GLU A 177 47.53 -20.69 31.78
N ALA A 178 47.48 -20.69 30.44
CA ALA A 178 48.44 -21.40 29.59
C ALA A 178 49.88 -20.91 29.85
N THR A 179 50.07 -19.60 29.95
CA THR A 179 51.39 -19.02 30.25
C THR A 179 51.88 -19.42 31.64
N SER A 180 51.00 -19.45 32.64
CA SER A 180 51.33 -19.88 34.00
C SER A 180 51.72 -21.37 34.06
N GLN A 181 50.98 -22.23 33.37
CA GLN A 181 51.30 -23.66 33.27
C GLN A 181 52.66 -23.89 32.60
N VAL A 182 52.95 -23.19 31.51
CA VAL A 182 54.26 -23.24 30.84
C VAL A 182 55.37 -22.76 31.79
N GLY A 183 55.17 -21.66 32.51
CA GLY A 183 56.13 -21.15 33.48
C GLY A 183 56.42 -22.13 34.62
N GLN A 184 55.38 -22.77 35.17
CA GLN A 184 55.53 -23.80 36.20
C GLN A 184 56.23 -25.05 35.67
N GLY A 185 55.88 -25.51 34.46
CA GLY A 185 56.53 -26.65 33.82
C GLY A 185 58.01 -26.39 33.54
N ALA A 186 58.34 -25.20 33.01
CA ALA A 186 59.71 -24.77 32.80
C ALA A 186 60.50 -24.64 34.12
N GLY A 187 59.87 -24.11 35.17
CA GLY A 187 60.47 -24.01 36.50
C GLY A 187 60.77 -25.38 37.12
N LYS A 188 59.83 -26.33 37.02
CA LYS A 188 60.05 -27.72 37.47
C LYS A 188 61.19 -28.39 36.71
N ALA A 189 61.17 -28.30 35.37
CA ALA A 189 62.22 -28.88 34.53
C ALA A 189 63.60 -28.29 34.87
N ALA A 190 63.69 -26.98 35.09
CA ALA A 190 64.93 -26.33 35.51
C ALA A 190 65.39 -26.81 36.91
N GLY A 191 64.46 -27.01 37.84
CA GLY A 191 64.73 -27.56 39.17
C GLY A 191 65.28 -28.99 39.11
N GLU A 192 64.61 -29.89 38.38
CA GLU A 192 65.05 -31.28 38.20
C GLU A 192 66.45 -31.37 37.55
N VAL A 193 66.74 -30.52 36.56
CA VAL A 193 68.08 -30.42 35.97
C VAL A 193 69.11 -29.93 36.98
N GLY A 194 68.75 -28.94 37.82
CA GLY A 194 69.61 -28.43 38.87
C GLY A 194 69.94 -29.47 39.95
N GLU A 195 68.93 -30.21 40.41
CA GLU A 195 69.11 -31.32 41.35
C GLU A 195 69.97 -32.43 40.74
N GLY A 196 69.67 -32.88 39.52
CA GLY A 196 70.47 -33.91 38.85
C GLY A 196 71.92 -33.49 38.61
N ALA A 197 72.16 -32.22 38.29
CA ALA A 197 73.51 -31.67 38.19
C ALA A 197 74.24 -31.62 39.55
N GLY A 198 73.52 -31.27 40.63
CA GLY A 198 74.03 -31.27 42.00
C GLY A 198 74.38 -32.67 42.51
N ASP A 199 73.53 -33.65 42.25
CA ASP A 199 73.76 -35.06 42.58
C ASP A 199 74.96 -35.61 41.81
N ALA A 200 75.06 -35.33 40.50
CA ALA A 200 76.21 -35.72 39.70
C ALA A 200 77.51 -35.10 40.22
N ALA A 201 77.50 -33.80 40.57
CA ALA A 201 78.65 -33.12 41.15
C ALA A 201 79.04 -33.73 42.52
N SER A 202 78.07 -34.09 43.35
CA SER A 202 78.31 -34.74 44.66
C SER A 202 78.93 -36.12 44.49
N GLN A 203 78.40 -36.96 43.60
CA GLN A 203 78.97 -38.29 43.31
C GLN A 203 80.41 -38.20 42.79
N VAL A 204 80.69 -37.23 41.91
CA VAL A 204 82.06 -36.97 41.43
C VAL A 204 82.95 -36.53 42.59
N GLY A 205 82.47 -35.64 43.47
CA GLY A 205 83.20 -35.19 44.66
C GLY A 205 83.51 -36.32 45.64
N GLU A 206 82.54 -37.19 45.93
CA GLU A 206 82.74 -38.38 46.75
C GLU A 206 83.70 -39.38 46.12
N GLY A 207 83.56 -39.66 44.82
CA GLY A 207 84.46 -40.53 44.08
C GLY A 207 85.89 -40.01 44.07
N ALA A 208 86.08 -38.71 43.82
CA ALA A 208 87.37 -38.04 43.89
C ALA A 208 87.94 -38.06 45.31
N GLY A 209 87.10 -37.85 46.34
CA GLY A 209 87.50 -37.92 47.74
C GLY A 209 87.96 -39.32 48.17
N LYS A 210 87.22 -40.37 47.76
CA LYS A 210 87.63 -41.77 47.98
C LYS A 210 88.95 -42.09 47.29
N ALA A 211 89.08 -41.74 46.02
CA ALA A 211 90.32 -41.95 45.27
C ALA A 211 91.51 -41.21 45.90
N ALA A 212 91.30 -39.98 46.38
CA ALA A 212 92.33 -39.22 47.10
C ALA A 212 92.68 -39.87 48.46
N GLY A 213 91.68 -40.40 49.16
CA GLY A 213 91.86 -41.15 50.41
C GLY A 213 92.68 -42.43 50.22
N GLU A 214 92.29 -43.27 49.26
CA GLU A 214 93.02 -44.50 48.88
C GLU A 214 94.45 -44.18 48.45
N ALA A 215 94.66 -43.13 47.66
CA ALA A 215 95.99 -42.67 47.29
C ALA A 215 96.80 -42.21 48.52
N GLY A 216 96.16 -41.53 49.47
CA GLY A 216 96.78 -41.11 50.73
C GLY A 216 97.17 -42.28 51.63
N ASP A 217 96.30 -43.30 51.73
CA ASP A 217 96.59 -44.52 52.50
C ASP A 217 97.70 -45.33 51.83
N THR A 218 97.66 -45.48 50.51
CA THR A 218 98.76 -46.11 49.74
C THR A 218 100.08 -45.35 49.95
N ALA A 219 100.04 -44.01 49.97
CA ALA A 219 101.22 -43.19 50.24
C ALA A 219 101.73 -43.36 51.68
N LYS A 220 100.84 -43.52 52.67
CA LYS A 220 101.22 -43.86 54.04
C LYS A 220 101.84 -45.24 54.14
N GLU A 221 101.23 -46.27 53.56
CA GLU A 221 101.77 -47.63 53.55
C GLU A 221 103.15 -47.68 52.87
N ALA A 222 103.32 -46.95 51.76
CA ALA A 222 104.62 -46.80 51.12
C ALA A 222 105.63 -46.09 52.04
N GLY A 223 105.19 -45.08 52.79
CA GLY A 223 106.00 -44.39 53.80
C GLY A 223 106.41 -45.29 54.97
N ASP A 224 105.49 -46.09 55.50
CA ASP A 224 105.74 -47.03 56.58
C ASP A 224 106.64 -48.19 56.13
N THR A 225 106.48 -48.66 54.90
CA THR A 225 107.37 -49.65 54.26
C THR A 225 108.79 -49.08 54.09
N ALA A 226 108.91 -47.82 53.66
CA ALA A 226 110.21 -47.15 53.57
C ALA A 226 110.85 -46.94 54.96
N LYS A 227 110.05 -46.72 56.00
CA LYS A 227 110.51 -46.60 57.39
C LYS A 227 110.97 -47.95 57.96
N GLY A 228 110.24 -49.04 57.68
CA GLY A 228 110.64 -50.41 58.03
C GLY A 228 111.86 -50.90 57.24
N ALA A 229 112.02 -50.48 55.99
CA ALA A 229 113.26 -50.71 55.23
C ALA A 229 114.46 -49.95 55.82
N GLY A 230 114.23 -48.78 56.44
CA GLY A 230 115.25 -48.08 57.21
C GLY A 230 115.68 -48.84 58.47
N GLU A 231 114.75 -49.49 59.17
CA GLU A 231 115.04 -50.28 60.38
C GLU A 231 115.68 -51.64 60.09
N ALA A 232 115.48 -52.22 58.90
CA ALA A 232 116.13 -53.47 58.48
C ALA A 232 117.60 -53.31 58.03
N THR A 233 118.11 -52.09 57.90
CA THR A 233 119.50 -51.82 57.46
C THR A 233 120.49 -51.53 58.60
N THR A 234 120.08 -51.67 59.86
CA THR A 234 120.94 -51.38 61.03
C THR A 234 121.34 -52.61 61.85
N GLY A 235 121.12 -53.84 61.36
CA GLY A 235 121.40 -55.05 62.14
C GLY A 235 121.98 -56.22 61.33
N ASP A 236 123.19 -56.10 60.80
CA ASP A 236 124.11 -57.24 60.68
C ASP A 236 125.57 -56.74 60.57
N GLU A 237 126.17 -56.45 61.72
CA GLU A 237 127.61 -56.31 61.87
C GLU A 237 128.25 -57.70 62.02
N GLY A 238 129.22 -58.02 61.16
CA GLY A 238 130.41 -58.77 61.61
C GLY A 238 131.08 -59.75 60.64
N ARG A 239 132.26 -59.33 60.13
CA ARG A 239 133.61 -59.85 60.50
C ARG A 239 134.54 -60.13 59.27
N PRO A 240 135.84 -59.73 59.32
CA PRO A 240 136.75 -59.64 58.15
C PRO A 240 137.55 -60.94 57.88
N PRO A 241 138.24 -61.01 56.73
CA PRO A 241 139.72 -60.90 56.71
C PRO A 241 140.27 -59.76 55.85
#